data_AF-A0A7C7KNM0-F1
#
_entry.id   AF-A0A7C7KNM0-F1
#
_cell.length_a   1.000
_cell.length_b   1.000
_cell.length_c   1.000
_cell.angle_alpha   90.00
_cell.angle_beta   90.00
_cell.angle_gamma   90.00
#
_symmetry.space_group_name_H-M   'P 1'
#
loop_
_entity.id
_entity.type
_entity.pdbx_description
1 polymer ?
#
loop_
_entity_poly.entity_id
_entity_poly.type
_entity_poly.pdbx_seq_one_letter_code
_entity_poly.pdbx_strand_id
1 'polypeptide(L)'
;MEKVYLSRYLKKKEVSQNDLNKYKDKYRQIFKKHPATKVFQALRIEVNKEFEVLKEALSKVSNFLKTYGRLGVITFHSLEDKMVKNILKEDPSMKLIDIFLPSQDEIKNNIASRSAKLRVYEKRY
;
A
#
# COMPACT_ATOMS: atom_id res chain seq x y z
N MET A 1 14.61 38.90 -3.12
CA MET A 1 13.62 37.91 -3.64
C MET A 1 14.36 36.63 -3.98
N GLU A 2 14.29 35.65 -3.07
CA GLU A 2 15.01 34.38 -3.16
C GLU A 2 14.59 33.58 -4.41
N LYS A 3 15.56 33.36 -5.31
CA LYS A 3 15.41 32.44 -6.44
C LYS A 3 15.60 31.02 -5.93
N VAL A 4 14.50 30.29 -5.75
CA VAL A 4 14.55 28.83 -5.54
C VAL A 4 14.75 28.16 -6.91
N TYR A 5 15.96 27.69 -7.18
CA TYR A 5 16.28 26.91 -8.38
C TYR A 5 15.94 25.44 -8.14
N LEU A 6 14.90 24.92 -8.80
CA LEU A 6 14.71 23.47 -8.94
C LEU A 6 15.64 22.97 -10.06
N SER A 7 16.88 22.66 -9.68
CA SER A 7 17.92 22.14 -10.56
C SER A 7 17.80 20.62 -10.75
N ARG A 8 17.38 20.20 -11.95
CA ARG A 8 18.00 19.07 -12.68
C ARG A 8 17.55 18.92 -14.14
N TYR A 9 16.47 19.57 -14.58
CA TYR A 9 15.83 19.25 -15.87
C TYR A 9 15.56 20.39 -16.86
N LEU A 10 15.83 21.65 -16.51
CA LEU A 10 15.56 22.77 -17.41
C LEU A 10 16.86 23.41 -17.86
N LYS A 11 17.29 23.07 -19.09
CA LYS A 11 18.17 23.93 -19.88
C LYS A 11 17.58 25.34 -19.81
N LYS A 12 18.35 26.33 -19.33
CA LYS A 12 17.96 27.73 -19.20
C LYS A 12 17.19 28.18 -20.45
N LYS A 13 15.87 28.24 -20.35
CA LYS A 13 14.98 28.93 -21.27
C LYS A 13 14.12 29.85 -20.41
N GLU A 14 13.90 31.06 -20.88
CA GLU A 14 12.92 31.96 -20.27
C GLU A 14 11.54 31.36 -20.53
N VAL A 15 10.81 31.05 -19.46
CA VAL A 15 9.52 30.38 -19.50
C VAL A 15 8.48 31.39 -19.01
N SER A 16 7.42 31.61 -19.79
CA SER A 16 6.32 32.51 -19.43
C SER A 16 5.59 32.02 -18.16
N GLN A 17 4.96 32.92 -17.40
CA GLN A 17 4.19 32.59 -16.20
C GLN A 17 3.08 31.55 -16.49
N ASN A 18 2.50 31.57 -17.70
CA ASN A 18 1.49 30.61 -18.14
C ASN A 18 2.08 29.22 -18.39
N ASP A 19 3.32 29.14 -18.88
CA ASP A 19 4.03 27.89 -19.07
C ASP A 19 4.43 27.29 -17.71
N LEU A 20 4.85 28.12 -16.75
CA LEU A 20 5.14 27.68 -15.37
C LEU A 20 3.94 27.01 -14.71
N ASN A 21 2.73 27.55 -14.88
CA ASN A 21 1.51 26.96 -14.36
C ASN A 21 1.18 25.63 -15.07
N LYS A 22 1.32 25.58 -16.40
CA LYS A 22 1.18 24.34 -17.18
C LYS A 22 2.16 23.25 -16.75
N TYR A 23 3.41 23.62 -16.45
CA TYR A 23 4.40 22.69 -15.91
C TYR A 23 4.01 22.22 -14.51
N LYS A 24 3.61 23.12 -13.60
CA LYS A 24 3.14 22.76 -12.25
C LYS A 24 1.95 21.81 -12.27
N ASP A 25 0.99 22.05 -13.17
CA ASP A 25 -0.19 21.19 -13.33
C ASP A 25 0.19 19.83 -13.92
N LYS A 26 1.11 19.80 -14.89
CA LYS A 26 1.68 18.57 -15.43
C LYS A 26 2.47 17.77 -14.37
N TYR A 27 3.27 18.43 -13.54
CA TYR A 27 3.99 17.80 -12.43
C TYR A 27 3.02 17.28 -11.36
N ARG A 28 1.95 18.03 -11.02
CA ARG A 28 0.86 17.55 -10.14
C ARG A 28 0.13 16.34 -10.72
N GLN A 29 -0.09 16.28 -12.03
CA GLN A 29 -0.72 15.13 -12.69
C GLN A 29 0.20 13.91 -12.76
N ILE A 30 1.49 14.09 -13.01
CA ILE A 30 2.49 12.99 -13.04
C ILE A 30 2.65 12.38 -11.63
N PHE A 31 2.61 13.21 -10.59
CA PHE A 31 2.69 12.76 -9.19
C PHE A 31 1.30 12.79 -8.53
N LYS A 32 0.43 11.83 -8.89
CA LYS A 32 -0.89 11.59 -8.23
C LYS A 32 -0.81 11.44 -6.70
N LYS A 33 0.37 11.11 -6.16
CA LYS A 33 0.68 11.08 -4.73
C LYS A 33 1.92 11.93 -4.48
N HIS A 34 1.94 12.66 -3.37
CA HIS A 34 3.08 13.45 -2.94
C HIS A 34 4.35 12.57 -2.93
N PRO A 35 5.50 13.04 -3.44
CA PRO A 35 6.72 12.22 -3.51
C PRO A 35 7.14 11.67 -2.14
N ALA A 36 6.93 12.44 -1.07
CA ALA A 36 7.21 11.99 0.30
C ALA A 36 6.34 10.81 0.77
N THR A 37 5.18 10.53 0.16
CA THR A 37 4.30 9.42 0.60
C THR A 37 5.02 8.08 0.59
N LYS A 38 5.87 7.82 -0.41
CA LYS A 38 6.66 6.58 -0.48
C LYS A 38 7.78 6.55 0.57
N VAL A 39 8.38 7.71 0.84
CA VAL A 39 9.44 7.86 1.86
C VAL A 39 8.87 7.61 3.25
N PHE A 40 7.77 8.26 3.61
CA PHE A 40 7.10 8.03 4.89
C PHE A 40 6.58 6.60 5.02
N GLN A 41 6.10 5.98 3.93
CA GLN A 41 5.74 4.56 3.94
C GLN A 41 6.94 3.66 4.28
N ALA A 42 8.09 3.89 3.65
CA ALA A 42 9.30 3.11 3.91
C ALA A 42 9.79 3.30 5.35
N LEU A 43 9.83 4.54 5.84
CA LEU A 43 10.18 4.85 7.22
C LEU A 43 9.24 4.17 8.22
N ARG A 44 7.93 4.19 7.96
CA ARG A 44 6.94 3.54 8.81
C ARG A 44 7.16 2.02 8.87
N ILE A 45 7.39 1.39 7.72
CA ILE A 45 7.68 -0.04 7.63
C ILE A 45 8.93 -0.39 8.45
N GLU A 46 10.02 0.36 8.25
CA GLU A 46 11.31 0.11 8.90
C GLU A 46 11.26 0.34 10.41
N VAL A 47 10.74 1.50 10.84
CA VAL A 47 10.71 1.88 12.27
C VAL A 47 9.83 0.94 13.09
N ASN A 48 8.67 0.54 12.54
CA ASN A 48 7.75 -0.36 13.23
C ASN A 48 8.02 -1.84 12.94
N LYS A 49 9.02 -2.17 12.12
CA LYS A 49 9.32 -3.55 11.70
C LYS A 49 8.09 -4.28 11.17
N GLU A 50 7.26 -3.57 10.40
CA GLU A 50 5.92 -4.05 10.04
C GLU A 50 5.97 -5.36 9.24
N PHE A 51 7.01 -5.52 8.43
CA PHE A 51 7.22 -6.71 7.60
C PHE A 51 7.69 -7.90 8.41
N GLU A 52 8.62 -7.71 9.36
CA GLU A 52 9.05 -8.79 10.25
C GLU A 52 7.89 -9.28 11.11
N VAL A 53 7.14 -8.35 11.72
CA VAL A 53 6.00 -8.67 12.58
C VAL A 53 4.90 -9.38 11.80
N LEU A 54 4.57 -8.90 10.59
CA LEU A 54 3.58 -9.55 9.73
C LEU A 54 4.02 -10.96 9.34
N LYS A 55 5.29 -11.14 8.95
CA LYS A 55 5.83 -12.45 8.57
C LYS A 55 5.81 -13.43 9.73
N GLU A 56 6.21 -13.00 10.92
CA GLU A 56 6.21 -13.83 12.12
C GLU A 56 4.79 -14.22 12.54
N ALA A 57 3.84 -13.28 12.50
CA ALA A 57 2.45 -13.57 12.82
C ALA A 57 1.86 -14.60 11.85
N LEU A 58 2.05 -14.40 10.54
CA LEU A 58 1.50 -15.28 9.51
C LEU A 58 2.13 -16.68 9.50
N SER A 59 3.41 -16.81 9.83
CA SER A 59 4.08 -18.12 9.86
C SER A 59 3.60 -19.01 11.01
N LYS A 60 3.06 -18.42 12.08
CA LYS A 60 2.56 -19.14 13.26
C LYS A 60 1.05 -19.25 13.30
N VAL A 61 0.32 -18.46 12.50
CA VAL A 61 -1.14 -18.29 12.63
C VAL A 61 -1.92 -19.61 12.48
N SER A 62 -1.47 -20.52 11.62
CA SER A 62 -2.12 -21.82 11.42
C SER A 62 -2.10 -22.71 12.67
N ASN A 63 -1.10 -22.57 13.53
CA ASN A 63 -1.04 -23.30 14.81
C ASN A 63 -2.09 -22.82 15.82
N PHE A 64 -2.56 -21.58 15.68
CA PHE A 64 -3.57 -21.00 16.57
C PHE A 64 -5.01 -21.19 16.06
N LEU A 65 -5.18 -21.62 14.81
CA LEU A 65 -6.50 -21.91 14.26
C LEU A 65 -6.89 -23.37 14.49
N LYS A 66 -8.14 -23.57 14.89
CA LYS A 66 -8.80 -24.89 14.82
C LYS A 66 -9.03 -25.26 13.36
N THR A 67 -9.23 -26.55 13.08
CA THR A 67 -9.74 -27.02 11.79
C THR A 67 -11.05 -26.29 11.46
N TYR A 68 -11.18 -25.82 10.22
CA TYR A 68 -12.22 -24.92 9.72
C TYR A 68 -12.25 -23.52 10.35
N GLY A 69 -11.24 -23.17 11.16
CA GLY A 69 -11.02 -21.82 11.66
C GLY A 69 -10.65 -20.87 10.53
N ARG A 70 -11.11 -19.62 10.62
CA ARG A 70 -10.91 -18.61 9.58
C ARG A 70 -9.95 -17.51 10.02
N LEU A 71 -9.14 -17.05 9.09
CA LEU A 71 -8.24 -15.91 9.21
C LEU A 71 -8.65 -14.83 8.22
N GLY A 72 -9.03 -13.66 8.72
CA GLY A 72 -9.22 -12.46 7.92
C GLY A 72 -7.97 -11.58 7.98
N VAL A 73 -7.39 -11.23 6.83
CA VAL A 73 -6.24 -10.32 6.75
C VAL A 73 -6.59 -9.11 5.90
N ILE A 74 -6.57 -7.92 6.49
CA ILE A 74 -6.78 -6.65 5.80
C ILE A 74 -5.41 -6.03 5.52
N THR A 75 -5.15 -5.69 4.26
CA THR A 75 -3.90 -5.04 3.82
C THR A 75 -4.22 -3.73 3.13
N PHE A 76 -3.37 -2.71 3.29
CA PHE A 76 -3.61 -1.37 2.73
C PHE A 76 -2.66 -1.03 1.58
N HIS A 77 -1.62 -1.84 1.37
CA HIS A 77 -0.71 -1.66 0.26
C HIS A 77 -0.23 -2.97 -0.35
N SER A 78 0.23 -2.87 -1.61
CA SER A 78 0.57 -4.04 -2.43
C SER A 78 1.69 -4.92 -1.86
N LEU A 79 2.65 -4.34 -1.14
CA LEU A 79 3.74 -5.12 -0.52
C LEU A 79 3.23 -6.04 0.61
N GLU A 80 2.35 -5.55 1.49
CA GLU A 80 1.68 -6.35 2.53
C GLU A 80 0.85 -7.46 1.87
N ASP A 81 -0.01 -7.12 0.90
CA ASP A 81 -0.88 -8.08 0.21
C ASP A 81 -0.07 -9.21 -0.46
N LYS A 82 1.06 -8.85 -1.09
CA LYS A 82 1.95 -9.82 -1.71
C LYS A 82 2.58 -10.74 -0.67
N MET A 83 3.00 -10.20 0.48
CA MET A 83 3.56 -10.99 1.58
C MET A 83 2.55 -11.98 2.15
N VAL A 84 1.33 -11.51 2.44
CA VAL A 84 0.22 -12.35 2.91
C VAL A 84 -0.06 -13.48 1.93
N LYS A 85 -0.21 -13.14 0.64
CA LYS A 85 -0.48 -14.12 -0.41
C LYS A 85 0.63 -15.18 -0.51
N ASN A 86 1.89 -14.79 -0.43
CA ASN A 86 3.00 -15.72 -0.58
C ASN A 86 3.09 -16.67 0.62
N ILE A 87 3.10 -16.14 1.84
CA ILE A 87 3.24 -16.94 3.07
C ILE A 87 2.07 -17.92 3.22
N LEU A 88 0.84 -17.45 3.10
CA LEU A 88 -0.34 -18.32 3.29
C LEU A 88 -0.59 -19.27 2.11
N LYS A 89 0.09 -19.09 0.97
CA LYS A 89 0.05 -20.06 -0.14
C LYS A 89 1.08 -21.17 0.06
N GLU A 90 2.17 -20.91 0.77
CA GLU A 90 3.19 -21.90 1.12
C GLU A 90 2.70 -22.84 2.23
N ASP A 91 1.75 -22.41 3.07
CA ASP A 91 1.12 -23.27 4.08
C ASP A 91 -0.01 -24.12 3.45
N PRO A 92 0.15 -25.46 3.34
CA PRO A 92 -0.83 -26.33 2.68
C PRO A 92 -2.10 -26.54 3.51
N SER A 93 -2.07 -26.22 4.81
CA SER A 93 -3.26 -26.27 5.68
C SER A 93 -4.23 -25.11 5.40
N MET A 94 -3.73 -24.03 4.81
CA MET A 94 -4.49 -22.80 4.58
C MET A 94 -5.07 -22.76 3.17
N LYS A 95 -6.37 -22.49 3.08
CA LYS A 95 -7.04 -22.26 1.81
C LYS A 95 -7.63 -20.86 1.75
N LEU A 96 -7.33 -20.12 0.70
CA LEU A 96 -8.04 -18.88 0.37
C LEU A 96 -9.50 -19.20 -0.01
N ILE A 97 -10.43 -18.59 0.71
CA ILE A 97 -11.87 -18.72 0.48
C ILE A 97 -12.40 -17.55 -0.34
N ASP A 98 -12.04 -16.33 0.05
CA ASP A 98 -12.60 -15.13 -0.58
C ASP A 98 -11.68 -13.91 -0.47
N ILE A 99 -11.93 -12.92 -1.31
CA ILE A 99 -11.26 -11.62 -1.31
C ILE A 99 -12.32 -10.52 -1.40
N PHE A 100 -12.35 -9.64 -0.38
CA PHE A 100 -13.24 -8.48 -0.37
C PHE A 100 -12.46 -7.20 -0.68
N LEU A 101 -13.06 -6.38 -1.53
CA LEU A 101 -12.62 -5.03 -1.86
C LEU A 101 -13.63 -4.03 -1.29
N PRO A 102 -13.18 -2.84 -0.88
CA PRO A 102 -14.07 -1.80 -0.37
C PRO A 102 -15.08 -1.39 -1.44
N SER A 103 -16.33 -1.17 -1.01
CA SER A 103 -17.38 -0.65 -1.91
C SER A 103 -17.17 0.84 -2.20
N GLN A 104 -17.83 1.36 -3.25
CA GLN A 104 -17.75 2.80 -3.56
C GLN A 104 -18.31 3.66 -2.43
N ASP A 105 -19.36 3.21 -1.77
CA ASP A 105 -19.97 3.96 -0.66
C ASP A 105 -19.10 3.91 0.61
N GLU A 106 -18.41 2.79 0.85
CA GLU A 106 -17.40 2.70 1.91
C GLU A 106 -16.22 3.65 1.66
N ILE A 107 -15.75 3.76 0.41
CA ILE A 107 -14.65 4.67 0.06
C ILE A 107 -15.06 6.13 0.25
N LYS A 108 -16.30 6.49 -0.08
CA LYS A 108 -16.83 7.85 0.14
C LYS A 108 -16.87 8.19 1.63
N ASN A 109 -17.33 7.26 2.47
CA ASN A 109 -17.44 7.45 3.92
C ASN A 109 -16.10 7.32 4.65
N ASN A 110 -15.17 6.54 4.10
CA ASN A 110 -13.84 6.31 4.64
C ASN A 110 -12.79 6.25 3.53
N ILE A 111 -12.14 7.37 3.26
CA ILE A 111 -11.11 7.47 2.21
C ILE A 111 -9.92 6.51 2.47
N ALA A 112 -9.64 6.14 3.72
CA ALA A 112 -8.55 5.23 4.05
C ALA A 112 -8.82 3.80 3.55
N SER A 113 -10.09 3.40 3.38
CA SER A 113 -10.45 2.07 2.88
C SER A 113 -10.11 1.89 1.41
N ARG A 114 -9.90 2.97 0.63
CA ARG A 114 -9.68 2.92 -0.84
C ARG A 114 -8.59 1.97 -1.33
N SER A 115 -7.62 1.63 -0.48
CA SER A 115 -6.52 0.73 -0.81
C SER A 115 -6.55 -0.56 0.02
N ALA A 116 -7.59 -0.73 0.85
CA ALA A 116 -7.81 -1.91 1.64
C ALA A 116 -8.14 -3.11 0.73
N LYS A 117 -7.66 -4.27 1.14
CA LYS A 117 -8.03 -5.57 0.58
C LYS A 117 -8.08 -6.57 1.72
N LEU A 118 -9.25 -7.18 1.90
CA LEU A 118 -9.44 -8.26 2.86
C LEU A 118 -9.31 -9.60 2.14
N ARG A 119 -8.44 -10.47 2.64
CA ARG A 119 -8.37 -11.88 2.25
C ARG A 119 -8.87 -12.75 3.38
N VAL A 120 -9.72 -13.72 3.06
CA VAL A 120 -10.21 -14.70 4.03
C VAL A 120 -9.62 -16.06 3.71
N TYR A 121 -8.89 -16.62 4.67
CA TYR A 121 -8.34 -17.96 4.63
C TYR A 121 -9.05 -18.86 5.63
N GLU A 122 -9.12 -20.15 5.33
CA GLU A 122 -9.68 -21.18 6.20
C GLU A 122 -8.66 -22.31 6.36
N LYS A 123 -8.44 -22.74 7.61
CA LYS A 123 -7.58 -23.89 7.92
C LYS A 123 -8.35 -25.18 7.65
N ARG A 124 -7.78 -26.10 6.87
CA ARG A 124 -8.43 -27.35 6.48
C ARG A 124 -8.05 -28.57 7.32
N TYR A 125 -6.84 -28.61 7.86
CA TYR A 125 -6.34 -29.69 8.72
C TYR A 125 -5.20 -29.16 9.59
#